data_AF-A0A1G7FB37-F1
#
_entry.id   AF-A0A1G7FB37-F1
#
_cell.length_a   1.000
_cell.length_b   1.000
_cell.length_c   1.000
_cell.angle_alpha   90.00
_cell.angle_beta   90.00
_cell.angle_gamma   90.00
#
_symmetry.space_group_name_H-M   'P 1'
#
loop_
_entity.id
_entity.type
_entity.pdbx_description
1 polymer ?
#
loop_
_entity_poly.entity_id
_entity_poly.type
_entity_poly.pdbx_seq_one_letter_code
_entity_poly.pdbx_strand_id
1 'polypeptide(L)'
;MIFSQGARRWLLVMASIGLGLCARAQMPALTPPQGLPSLQDVSVEEYRHHLDQLRGLVADCGRVVTACNPESVGNDDRVHPLQGQPYAVRYGWLRTLMDDRDPAVHRSRTELLAQAEQRLSEQEEDLDHPKSASPLKQEDRVQRDRVLASKEFEVVHEYSWRERASAWLSEKLARIFGGAASLGRIAPWLGKALEWGSLLAAITLLVLWIYRTLDRQRTALGKLTGEVSKREAIEASRAWAELAQIHATNGEWRDAVHCLYWATIVLLEERRTLRRSDTRTPREVLQLLVVSPQLREPLAAQTVAFERIWYGFAQATQEDYESAQQSYRSVKGVAMGAAI
;
A
#
# COMPACT_ATOMS: atom_id res chain seq x y z
N MET A 1 8.39 0.53 47.82
CA MET A 1 9.41 1.32 47.08
C MET A 1 9.79 0.56 45.82
N ILE A 2 8.98 0.70 44.78
CA ILE A 2 9.23 0.19 43.43
C ILE A 2 8.73 1.32 42.54
N PHE A 3 9.59 2.23 42.12
CA PHE A 3 9.19 3.23 41.14
C PHE A 3 10.39 3.75 40.34
N SER A 4 10.15 3.83 39.05
CA SER A 4 10.97 4.42 37.99
C SER A 4 12.17 3.60 37.54
N GLN A 5 12.12 3.21 36.26
CA GLN A 5 13.20 3.21 35.26
C GLN A 5 12.88 2.24 34.08
N GLY A 6 11.60 1.86 33.88
CA GLY A 6 11.17 1.05 32.73
C GLY A 6 10.43 1.80 31.61
N ALA A 7 10.21 3.12 31.73
CA ALA A 7 9.31 3.88 30.84
C ALA A 7 10.02 4.87 29.90
N ARG A 8 11.32 4.68 29.63
CA ARG A 8 12.14 5.64 28.86
C ARG A 8 12.86 5.06 27.63
N ARG A 9 12.45 3.88 27.14
CA ARG A 9 12.97 3.28 25.89
C ARG A 9 11.95 3.15 24.76
N TRP A 10 10.70 3.57 24.96
CA TRP A 10 9.64 3.51 23.94
C TRP A 10 9.10 4.88 23.48
N LEU A 11 9.75 5.99 23.86
CA LEU A 11 9.36 7.36 23.47
C LEU A 11 10.41 8.12 22.64
N LEU A 12 11.37 7.42 22.01
CA LEU A 12 12.36 8.02 21.10
C LEU A 12 12.52 7.24 19.78
N VAL A 13 11.41 6.78 19.18
CA VAL A 13 11.39 6.23 17.81
C VAL A 13 10.46 7.03 16.86
N MET A 14 9.74 8.04 17.34
CA MET A 14 8.77 8.80 16.54
C MET A 14 9.10 10.30 16.40
N ALA A 15 10.37 10.64 16.14
CA ALA A 15 10.75 12.02 15.80
C ALA A 15 12.07 12.11 15.03
N SER A 16 12.24 11.38 13.91
CA SER A 16 13.31 11.65 12.94
C SER A 16 13.01 11.05 11.56
N ILE A 17 11.88 11.41 10.95
CA ILE A 17 11.70 11.24 9.49
C ILE A 17 11.50 12.63 8.91
N GLY A 18 12.57 13.40 8.94
CA GLY A 18 12.67 14.76 8.41
C GLY A 18 14.13 15.01 8.04
N LEU A 19 14.35 15.33 6.76
CA LEU A 19 15.62 15.71 6.15
C LEU A 19 16.68 14.59 6.04
N GLY A 20 16.45 13.73 5.05
CA GLY A 20 17.51 13.02 4.32
C GLY A 20 17.38 13.28 2.82
N LEU A 21 17.40 14.55 2.40
CA LEU A 21 17.64 14.94 1.02
C LEU A 21 19.12 14.64 0.70
N CYS A 22 19.45 13.36 0.55
CA CYS A 22 20.58 12.99 -0.28
C CYS A 22 20.15 13.26 -1.71
N ALA A 23 20.56 14.43 -2.21
CA ALA A 23 20.63 14.73 -3.63
C ALA A 23 21.57 13.69 -4.28
N ARG A 24 21.04 12.51 -4.59
CA ARG A 24 21.53 11.79 -5.76
C ARG A 24 21.20 12.71 -6.92
N ALA A 25 22.23 13.15 -7.64
CA ALA A 25 22.08 13.62 -9.00
C ALA A 25 21.37 12.50 -9.75
N GLN A 26 20.04 12.57 -9.77
CA GLN A 26 19.21 11.79 -10.65
C GLN A 26 19.65 12.27 -12.02
N MET A 27 20.45 11.47 -12.74
CA MET A 27 20.51 11.64 -14.17
C MET A 27 19.04 11.66 -14.61
N PRO A 28 18.59 12.71 -15.32
CA PRO A 28 17.21 12.78 -15.76
C PRO A 28 16.94 11.46 -16.46
N ALA A 29 16.01 10.69 -15.89
CA ALA A 29 15.49 9.54 -16.59
C ALA A 29 15.06 10.08 -17.96
N LEU A 30 15.64 9.52 -19.02
CA LEU A 30 15.17 9.74 -20.38
C LEU A 30 13.74 9.18 -20.42
N THR A 31 12.79 9.93 -19.89
CA THR A 31 11.38 9.74 -20.18
C THR A 31 11.27 9.93 -21.68
N PRO A 32 10.90 8.89 -22.46
CA PRO A 32 10.62 9.11 -23.86
C PRO A 32 9.49 10.14 -23.92
N PRO A 33 9.70 11.32 -24.53
CA PRO A 33 8.63 12.30 -24.66
C PRO A 33 7.48 11.63 -25.41
N GLN A 34 6.25 11.89 -24.95
CA GLN A 34 5.06 11.44 -25.65
C GLN A 34 5.11 11.92 -27.10
N GLY A 35 5.08 10.98 -28.03
CA GLY A 35 5.24 11.22 -29.46
C GLY A 35 6.65 11.70 -29.80
N LEU A 36 7.49 10.81 -30.33
CA LEU A 36 8.67 11.24 -31.07
C LEU A 36 8.21 12.30 -32.10
N PRO A 37 8.89 13.46 -32.22
CA PRO A 37 8.55 14.47 -33.21
C PRO A 37 8.36 13.83 -34.58
N SER A 38 7.39 14.34 -35.35
CA SER A 38 7.13 13.87 -36.70
C SER A 38 8.40 13.95 -37.52
N LEU A 39 8.71 12.86 -38.22
CA LEU A 39 9.82 12.84 -39.16
C LEU A 39 9.38 13.59 -40.43
N GLN A 40 10.16 14.58 -40.83
CA GLN A 40 10.01 15.28 -42.09
C GLN A 40 10.88 14.60 -43.14
N ASP A 41 10.29 14.18 -44.25
CA ASP A 41 11.04 13.61 -45.37
C ASP A 41 11.81 14.74 -46.08
N VAL A 42 13.13 14.60 -46.16
CA VAL A 42 14.03 15.60 -46.76
C VAL A 42 15.07 14.95 -47.68
N SER A 43 15.43 15.66 -48.73
CA SER A 43 16.60 15.36 -49.57
C SER A 43 17.91 15.69 -48.85
N VAL A 44 19.04 15.23 -49.39
CA VAL A 44 20.38 15.50 -48.81
C VAL A 44 20.69 17.00 -48.83
N GLU A 45 20.30 17.70 -49.89
CA GLU A 45 20.48 19.14 -50.03
C GLU A 45 19.64 19.92 -49.01
N GLU A 46 18.38 19.54 -48.81
CA GLU A 46 17.50 20.12 -47.79
C GLU A 46 18.03 19.85 -46.38
N TYR A 47 18.54 18.64 -46.13
CA TYR A 47 19.18 18.28 -44.87
C TYR A 47 20.44 19.11 -44.60
N ARG A 48 21.30 19.33 -45.61
CA ARG A 48 22.49 20.20 -45.48
C ARG A 48 22.09 21.63 -45.11
N HIS A 49 21.07 22.17 -45.78
CA HIS A 49 20.54 23.50 -45.45
C HIS A 49 20.00 23.55 -44.02
N HIS A 50 19.31 22.49 -43.57
CA HIS A 50 18.82 22.42 -42.20
C HIS A 50 19.96 22.37 -41.18
N LEU A 51 21.05 21.63 -41.44
CA LEU A 51 22.23 21.63 -40.57
C LEU A 51 22.87 23.02 -40.44
N ASP A 52 22.98 23.78 -41.53
CA ASP A 52 23.49 25.16 -41.50
C ASP A 52 22.61 26.07 -40.65
N GLN A 53 21.28 25.96 -40.79
CA GLN A 53 20.33 26.68 -39.94
C GLN A 53 20.51 26.33 -38.46
N LEU A 54 20.65 25.05 -38.12
CA LEU A 54 20.86 24.60 -36.74
C LEU A 54 22.19 25.13 -36.16
N ARG A 55 23.26 25.17 -36.95
CA ARG A 55 24.54 25.77 -36.54
C ARG A 55 24.39 27.26 -36.26
N GLY A 56 23.66 27.99 -37.11
CA GLY A 56 23.32 29.40 -36.89
C GLY A 56 22.59 29.62 -35.56
N LEU A 57 21.59 28.78 -35.26
CA LEU A 57 20.83 28.84 -34.00
C LEU A 57 21.71 28.57 -32.78
N VAL A 58 22.62 27.59 -32.84
CA VAL A 58 23.58 27.29 -31.77
C VAL A 58 24.51 28.47 -31.54
N ALA A 59 25.04 29.07 -32.62
CA ALA A 59 25.92 30.23 -32.53
C ALA A 59 25.22 31.45 -31.92
N ASP A 60 23.98 31.72 -32.31
CA ASP A 60 23.19 32.84 -31.79
C ASP A 60 22.82 32.65 -30.31
N CYS A 61 22.43 31.43 -29.92
CA CYS A 61 22.23 31.05 -28.51
C CYS A 61 23.51 31.22 -27.68
N GLY A 62 24.68 30.92 -28.25
CA GLY A 62 25.98 31.15 -27.60
C GLY A 62 26.33 32.63 -27.38
N ARG A 63 25.84 33.53 -28.23
CA ARG A 63 26.05 34.98 -28.10
C ARG A 63 25.07 35.64 -27.14
N VAL A 64 23.79 35.27 -27.22
CA VAL A 64 22.71 35.87 -26.43
C VAL A 64 21.77 34.77 -25.95
N VAL A 65 21.66 34.62 -24.62
CA VAL A 65 20.84 33.56 -24.00
C VAL A 65 19.36 33.63 -24.43
N THR A 66 18.83 34.82 -24.70
CA THR A 66 17.44 34.98 -25.17
C THR A 66 17.19 34.42 -26.58
N ALA A 67 18.24 34.11 -27.34
CA ALA A 67 18.14 33.42 -28.63
C ALA A 67 18.05 31.89 -28.49
N CYS A 68 18.28 31.34 -27.29
CA CYS A 68 18.11 29.91 -27.02
C CYS A 68 16.63 29.55 -26.96
N ASN A 69 16.08 29.05 -28.07
CA ASN A 69 14.69 28.58 -28.15
C ASN A 69 14.63 27.13 -28.67
N PRO A 70 14.12 26.17 -27.90
CA PRO A 70 14.00 24.77 -28.33
C PRO A 70 13.04 24.58 -29.51
N GLU A 71 12.05 25.46 -29.70
CA GLU A 71 11.08 25.34 -30.80
C GLU A 71 11.71 25.68 -32.16
N SER A 72 12.75 26.53 -32.17
CA SER A 72 13.46 26.93 -33.39
C SER A 72 14.22 25.79 -34.06
N VAL A 73 14.50 24.70 -33.32
CA VAL A 73 15.16 23.49 -33.85
C VAL A 73 14.28 22.73 -34.85
N GLY A 74 12.96 22.96 -34.86
CA GLY A 74 12.07 22.35 -35.85
C GLY A 74 11.87 20.84 -35.65
N ASN A 75 11.50 20.15 -36.73
CA ASN A 75 11.16 18.71 -36.74
C ASN A 75 12.40 17.82 -36.80
N ASP A 76 12.22 16.52 -36.58
CA ASP A 76 13.26 15.53 -36.86
C ASP A 76 13.23 15.15 -38.34
N ASP A 77 14.36 14.75 -38.92
CA ASP A 77 14.47 14.52 -40.36
C ASP A 77 14.51 13.03 -40.69
N ARG A 78 13.87 12.65 -41.79
CA ARG A 78 14.14 11.41 -42.51
C ARG A 78 14.85 11.77 -43.80
N VAL A 79 16.16 11.51 -43.84
CA VAL A 79 17.01 11.84 -44.98
C VAL A 79 16.92 10.71 -46.00
N HIS A 80 16.66 11.07 -47.26
CA HIS A 80 16.62 10.14 -48.39
C HIS A 80 17.89 10.33 -49.25
N PRO A 81 18.95 9.53 -49.01
CA PRO A 81 20.18 9.65 -49.79
C PRO A 81 20.01 9.12 -51.22
N LEU A 82 20.78 9.66 -52.17
CA LEU A 82 20.80 9.19 -53.57
C LEU A 82 21.22 7.72 -53.70
N GLN A 83 22.02 7.22 -52.74
CA GLN A 83 22.40 5.81 -52.61
C GLN A 83 22.28 5.38 -51.15
N GLY A 84 21.48 4.35 -50.87
CA GLY A 84 21.31 3.79 -49.53
C GLY A 84 19.85 3.69 -49.10
N GLN A 85 19.65 3.34 -47.83
CA GLN A 85 18.33 3.33 -47.20
C GLN A 85 18.08 4.67 -46.51
N PRO A 86 16.84 5.17 -46.49
CA PRO A 86 16.51 6.37 -45.74
C PRO A 86 16.75 6.16 -44.26
N TYR A 87 17.34 7.16 -43.60
CA TYR A 87 17.67 7.10 -42.18
C TYR A 87 17.08 8.29 -41.43
N ALA A 88 16.80 8.09 -40.15
CA ALA A 88 16.20 9.12 -39.29
C ALA A 88 17.29 9.84 -38.47
N VAL A 89 17.27 11.17 -38.51
CA VAL A 89 18.10 12.05 -37.69
C VAL A 89 17.20 12.72 -36.66
N ARG A 90 17.59 12.61 -35.38
CA ARG A 90 16.79 13.09 -34.26
C ARG A 90 17.51 14.23 -33.56
N TYR A 91 16.83 15.37 -33.39
CA TYR A 91 17.38 16.57 -32.75
C TYR A 91 16.86 16.78 -31.32
N GLY A 92 16.31 15.73 -30.68
CA GLY A 92 15.84 15.81 -29.29
C GLY A 92 16.93 16.30 -28.33
N TRP A 93 18.18 15.89 -28.55
CA TRP A 93 19.32 16.36 -27.77
C TRP A 93 19.57 17.87 -27.90
N LEU A 94 19.36 18.43 -29.09
CA LEU A 94 19.57 19.85 -29.37
C LEU A 94 18.43 20.70 -28.79
N ARG A 95 17.18 20.23 -28.90
CA ARG A 95 16.03 20.87 -28.24
C ARG A 95 16.23 20.94 -26.73
N THR A 96 16.68 19.85 -26.10
CA THR A 96 16.99 19.86 -24.67
C THR A 96 18.12 20.83 -24.33
N LEU A 97 19.16 20.89 -25.14
CA LEU A 97 20.28 21.83 -24.94
C LEU A 97 19.85 23.30 -25.07
N MET A 98 18.95 23.60 -25.99
CA MET A 98 18.43 24.95 -26.22
C MET A 98 17.34 25.37 -25.22
N ASP A 99 16.89 24.45 -24.35
CA ASP A 99 15.91 24.77 -23.31
C ASP A 99 16.59 25.47 -22.12
N ASP A 100 16.40 26.79 -22.06
CA ASP A 100 16.91 27.64 -20.98
C ASP A 100 16.19 27.43 -19.63
N ARG A 101 15.31 26.43 -19.50
CA ARG A 101 14.64 26.13 -18.21
C ARG A 101 15.40 25.09 -17.39
N ASP A 102 16.40 24.41 -17.94
CA ASP A 102 17.15 23.36 -17.25
C ASP A 102 18.40 23.90 -16.51
N PRO A 103 18.42 23.92 -15.16
CA PRO A 103 19.53 24.42 -14.34
C PRO A 103 20.81 23.58 -14.46
N ALA A 104 20.75 22.35 -14.95
CA ALA A 104 21.95 21.56 -15.24
C ALA A 104 22.61 22.05 -16.53
N VAL A 105 21.82 22.29 -17.58
CA VAL A 105 22.29 22.78 -18.88
C VAL A 105 22.89 24.18 -18.76
N HIS A 106 22.33 25.05 -17.91
CA HIS A 106 22.87 26.39 -17.66
C HIS A 106 24.34 26.40 -17.21
N ARG A 107 24.74 25.44 -16.35
CA ARG A 107 26.07 25.46 -15.71
C ARG A 107 27.20 25.10 -16.67
N SER A 108 26.93 24.28 -17.67
CA SER A 108 27.91 23.81 -18.66
C SER A 108 27.56 24.24 -20.09
N ARG A 109 26.73 25.27 -20.24
CA ARG A 109 26.16 25.68 -21.53
C ARG A 109 27.21 25.96 -22.59
N THR A 110 28.25 26.71 -22.25
CA THR A 110 29.31 27.08 -23.20
C THR A 110 30.04 25.85 -23.76
N GLU A 111 30.30 24.86 -22.90
CA GLU A 111 30.94 23.60 -23.30
C GLU A 111 29.98 22.74 -24.14
N LEU A 112 28.71 22.63 -23.73
CA LEU A 112 27.72 21.85 -24.45
C LEU A 112 27.35 22.43 -25.81
N LEU A 113 27.32 23.77 -25.95
CA LEU A 113 27.11 24.44 -27.24
C LEU A 113 28.30 24.23 -28.18
N ALA A 114 29.53 24.27 -27.68
CA ALA A 114 30.71 23.95 -28.48
C ALA A 114 30.69 22.48 -28.95
N GLN A 115 30.29 21.54 -28.09
CA GLN A 115 30.09 20.13 -28.47
C GLN A 115 28.96 19.96 -29.50
N ALA A 116 27.88 20.74 -29.39
CA ALA A 116 26.79 20.73 -30.35
C ALA A 116 27.23 21.22 -31.74
N GLU A 117 27.99 22.30 -31.81
CA GLU A 117 28.55 22.82 -33.05
C GLU A 117 29.49 21.81 -33.71
N GLN A 118 30.37 21.18 -32.91
CA GLN A 118 31.25 20.12 -33.40
C GLN A 118 30.45 18.96 -33.99
N ARG A 119 29.44 18.46 -33.26
CA ARG A 119 28.60 17.36 -33.71
C ARG A 119 27.85 17.66 -35.02
N LEU A 120 27.32 18.88 -35.16
CA LEU A 120 26.65 19.30 -36.39
C LEU A 120 27.62 19.39 -37.57
N SER A 121 28.86 19.84 -37.32
CA SER A 121 29.91 19.92 -38.34
C SER A 121 30.36 18.52 -38.79
N GLU A 122 30.51 17.57 -37.86
CA GLU A 122 30.82 16.17 -38.16
C GLU A 122 29.72 15.52 -39.01
N GLN A 123 28.45 15.84 -38.74
CA GLN A 123 27.32 15.34 -39.54
C GLN A 123 27.30 15.90 -40.97
N GLU A 124 27.75 17.15 -41.16
CA GLU A 124 27.90 17.75 -42.48
C GLU A 124 29.05 17.10 -43.26
N GLU A 125 30.20 16.87 -42.61
CA GLU A 125 31.35 16.17 -43.21
C GLU A 125 31.00 14.72 -43.61
N ASP A 126 30.19 14.03 -42.82
CA ASP A 126 29.69 12.69 -43.12
C ASP A 126 28.78 12.66 -44.38
N LEU A 127 28.16 13.78 -44.77
CA LEU A 127 27.40 13.87 -46.03
C LEU A 127 28.31 13.95 -47.26
N ASP A 128 29.44 14.66 -47.13
CA ASP A 128 30.41 14.83 -48.23
C ASP A 128 31.29 13.58 -48.39
N HIS A 129 31.53 12.89 -47.28
CA HIS A 129 32.28 11.63 -47.22
C HIS A 129 31.45 10.55 -46.56
N PRO A 130 30.43 9.99 -47.27
CA PRO A 130 29.58 8.95 -46.71
C PRO A 130 30.45 7.77 -46.29
N LYS A 131 30.58 7.59 -44.98
CA LYS A 131 31.26 6.43 -44.40
C LYS A 131 30.47 5.21 -44.84
N SER A 132 31.01 4.47 -45.80
CA SER A 132 30.37 3.25 -46.28
C SER A 132 30.11 2.36 -45.07
N ALA A 133 28.84 1.97 -44.88
CA ALA A 133 28.46 0.97 -43.90
C ALA A 133 29.07 -0.37 -44.36
N SER A 134 30.36 -0.56 -44.09
CA SER A 134 31.00 -1.85 -44.26
C SER A 134 30.23 -2.85 -43.41
N PRO A 135 29.84 -4.01 -43.95
CA PRO A 135 29.14 -5.01 -43.17
C PRO A 135 29.97 -5.31 -41.93
N LEU A 136 29.40 -5.00 -40.75
CA LEU A 136 30.05 -5.19 -39.45
C LEU A 136 30.69 -6.56 -39.43
N LYS A 137 32.02 -6.60 -39.30
CA LYS A 137 32.75 -7.86 -39.16
C LYS A 137 32.22 -8.56 -37.91
N GLN A 138 32.32 -9.88 -37.87
CA GLN A 138 31.81 -10.66 -36.74
C GLN A 138 32.42 -10.21 -35.41
N GLU A 139 33.67 -9.74 -35.43
CA GLU A 139 34.38 -9.12 -34.32
C GLU A 139 33.71 -7.83 -33.83
N ASP A 140 33.30 -6.93 -34.73
CA ASP A 140 32.63 -5.68 -34.39
C ASP A 140 31.26 -5.92 -33.75
N ARG A 141 30.54 -6.98 -34.19
CA ARG A 141 29.24 -7.37 -33.62
C ARG A 141 29.39 -7.85 -32.18
N VAL A 142 30.39 -8.70 -31.93
CA VAL A 142 30.69 -9.19 -30.58
C VAL A 142 31.11 -8.04 -29.67
N GLN A 143 31.89 -7.08 -30.17
CA GLN A 143 32.31 -5.92 -29.40
C GLN A 143 31.15 -4.98 -29.08
N ARG A 144 30.26 -4.71 -30.04
CA ARG A 144 29.01 -3.97 -29.81
C ARG A 144 28.16 -4.65 -28.74
N ASP A 145 27.92 -5.95 -28.90
CA ASP A 145 27.05 -6.71 -27.99
C ASP A 145 27.64 -6.75 -26.57
N ARG A 146 28.97 -6.76 -26.46
CA ARG A 146 29.68 -6.66 -25.17
C ARG A 146 29.51 -5.29 -24.50
N VAL A 147 29.52 -4.20 -25.28
CA VAL A 147 29.28 -2.84 -24.76
C VAL A 147 27.81 -2.70 -24.36
N LEU A 148 26.86 -3.17 -25.18
CA LEU A 148 25.44 -3.13 -24.83
C LEU A 148 25.07 -4.03 -23.65
N ALA A 149 25.84 -5.10 -23.42
CA ALA A 149 25.70 -5.98 -22.27
C ALA A 149 26.53 -5.51 -21.05
N SER A 150 27.24 -4.39 -21.15
CA SER A 150 27.94 -3.85 -19.99
C SER A 150 26.92 -3.32 -18.96
N LYS A 151 27.29 -3.44 -17.69
CA LYS A 151 26.43 -3.14 -16.53
C LYS A 151 25.91 -1.69 -16.48
N GLU A 152 26.51 -0.79 -17.24
CA GLU A 152 26.07 0.61 -17.36
C GLU A 152 24.93 0.82 -18.37
N PHE A 153 24.71 -0.12 -19.30
CA PHE A 153 23.58 -0.14 -20.25
C PHE A 153 22.49 -1.15 -19.87
N GLU A 154 22.71 -1.94 -18.81
CA GLU A 154 21.68 -2.74 -18.16
C GLU A 154 20.70 -1.82 -17.40
N VAL A 155 19.95 -1.01 -18.17
CA VAL A 155 18.81 -0.26 -17.66
C VAL A 155 17.71 -1.28 -17.38
N VAL A 156 17.72 -1.81 -16.15
CA VAL A 156 16.63 -2.61 -15.59
C VAL A 156 15.37 -1.74 -15.57
N HIS A 157 14.63 -1.74 -16.68
CA HIS A 157 13.21 -1.40 -16.69
C HIS A 157 12.45 -2.61 -16.17
N GLU A 158 12.63 -2.93 -14.88
CA GLU A 158 11.51 -3.53 -14.15
C GLU A 158 10.51 -2.40 -13.93
N TYR A 159 9.65 -2.18 -14.93
CA TYR A 159 8.43 -1.42 -14.75
C TYR A 159 7.71 -2.01 -13.54
N SER A 160 7.80 -1.30 -12.42
CA SER A 160 7.06 -1.62 -11.21
C SER A 160 5.59 -1.76 -11.61
N TRP A 161 4.91 -2.81 -11.16
CA TRP A 161 3.46 -2.95 -11.40
C TRP A 161 2.68 -1.70 -10.95
N ARG A 162 3.25 -0.92 -10.01
CA ARG A 162 2.73 0.38 -9.58
C ARG A 162 2.82 1.46 -10.65
N GLU A 163 3.84 1.43 -11.51
CA GLU A 163 4.00 2.35 -12.65
C GLU A 163 3.07 1.99 -13.81
N ARG A 164 2.83 0.70 -14.08
CA ARG A 164 1.75 0.30 -15.01
C ARG A 164 0.38 0.70 -14.49
N ALA A 165 0.14 0.51 -13.18
CA ALA A 165 -1.12 0.89 -12.56
C ALA A 165 -1.31 2.42 -12.57
N SER A 166 -0.25 3.20 -12.30
CA SER A 166 -0.32 4.66 -12.33
C SER A 166 -0.49 5.22 -13.74
N ALA A 167 0.16 4.62 -14.75
CA ALA A 167 -0.01 5.00 -16.15
C ALA A 167 -1.43 4.67 -16.67
N TRP A 168 -1.95 3.49 -16.35
CA TRP A 168 -3.34 3.13 -16.68
C TRP A 168 -4.35 4.04 -15.96
N LEU A 169 -4.07 4.37 -14.69
CA LEU A 169 -4.93 5.25 -13.88
C LEU A 169 -4.90 6.69 -14.40
N SER A 170 -3.73 7.22 -14.76
CA SER A 170 -3.58 8.57 -15.29
C SER A 170 -4.25 8.73 -16.66
N GLU A 171 -4.18 7.73 -17.53
CA GLU A 171 -4.86 7.75 -18.83
C GLU A 171 -6.39 7.77 -18.67
N LYS A 172 -6.92 6.98 -17.73
CA LYS A 172 -8.37 7.01 -17.43
C LYS A 172 -8.79 8.31 -16.74
N LEU A 173 -8.00 8.83 -15.80
CA LEU A 173 -8.25 10.12 -15.18
C LEU A 173 -8.23 11.25 -16.22
N ALA A 174 -7.25 11.28 -17.12
CA ALA A 174 -7.16 12.26 -18.20
C ALA A 174 -8.37 12.19 -19.14
N ARG A 175 -8.95 11.01 -19.39
CA ARG A 175 -10.18 10.86 -20.18
C ARG A 175 -11.41 11.42 -19.46
N ILE A 176 -11.50 11.21 -18.13
CA ILE A 176 -12.61 11.71 -17.31
C ILE A 176 -12.51 13.23 -17.11
N PHE A 177 -11.32 13.75 -16.79
CA PHE A 177 -11.08 15.17 -16.56
C PHE A 177 -10.92 15.98 -17.87
N GLY A 178 -10.45 15.36 -18.95
CA GLY A 178 -10.40 15.98 -20.29
C GLY A 178 -11.80 16.27 -20.82
N GLY A 179 -12.78 15.43 -20.48
CA GLY A 179 -14.19 15.73 -20.72
C GLY A 179 -14.68 16.94 -19.93
N ALA A 180 -14.26 17.10 -18.67
CA ALA A 180 -14.66 18.22 -17.81
C ALA A 180 -14.21 19.60 -18.33
N ALA A 181 -13.04 19.68 -18.99
CA ALA A 181 -12.57 20.92 -19.62
C ALA A 181 -13.46 21.37 -20.80
N SER A 182 -14.11 20.43 -21.50
CA SER A 182 -15.08 20.74 -22.55
C SER A 182 -16.46 21.16 -21.99
N LEU A 183 -16.85 20.62 -20.84
CA LEU A 183 -18.10 20.96 -20.15
C LEU A 183 -18.06 22.31 -19.41
N GLY A 184 -16.87 22.81 -19.06
CA GLY A 184 -16.68 24.12 -18.41
C GLY A 184 -17.12 25.33 -19.25
N ARG A 185 -17.30 25.18 -20.58
CA ARG A 185 -17.82 26.25 -21.46
C ARG A 185 -19.35 26.34 -21.49
N ILE A 186 -20.07 25.33 -21.03
CA ILE A 186 -21.53 25.20 -21.24
C ILE A 186 -22.32 25.63 -19.98
N ALA A 187 -21.70 25.69 -18.80
CA ALA A 187 -22.40 26.03 -17.56
C ALA A 187 -21.47 26.52 -16.43
N PRO A 188 -21.55 27.80 -15.99
CA PRO A 188 -20.70 28.34 -14.92
C PRO A 188 -20.99 27.76 -13.52
N TRP A 189 -22.17 27.16 -13.31
CA TRP A 189 -22.52 26.49 -12.04
C TRP A 189 -21.76 25.17 -11.84
N LEU A 190 -21.26 24.58 -12.94
CA LEU A 190 -20.61 23.28 -12.93
C LEU A 190 -19.22 23.33 -12.29
N GLY A 191 -18.52 24.47 -12.38
CA GLY A 191 -17.23 24.67 -11.72
C GLY A 191 -17.35 24.59 -10.19
N LYS A 192 -18.35 25.28 -9.62
CA LYS A 192 -18.63 25.17 -8.17
C LYS A 192 -19.09 23.77 -7.78
N ALA A 193 -19.92 23.11 -8.60
CA ALA A 193 -20.36 21.74 -8.31
C ALA A 193 -19.19 20.74 -8.31
N LEU A 194 -18.21 20.90 -9.21
CA LEU A 194 -17.00 20.07 -9.27
C LEU A 194 -16.07 20.32 -8.08
N GLU A 195 -15.90 21.58 -7.66
CA GLU A 195 -15.10 21.94 -6.50
C GLU A 195 -15.63 21.29 -5.22
N TRP A 196 -16.90 21.53 -4.88
CA TRP A 196 -17.55 20.93 -3.71
C TRP A 196 -17.70 19.40 -3.85
N GLY A 197 -17.93 18.91 -5.07
CA GLY A 197 -18.03 17.47 -5.35
C GLY A 197 -16.72 16.73 -5.08
N SER A 198 -15.57 17.30 -5.48
CA SER A 198 -14.26 16.71 -5.22
C SER A 198 -13.93 16.68 -3.72
N LEU A 199 -14.29 17.74 -2.98
CA LEU A 199 -14.10 17.81 -1.55
C LEU A 199 -14.94 16.76 -0.82
N LEU A 200 -16.23 16.65 -1.18
CA LEU A 200 -17.14 15.66 -0.61
C LEU A 200 -16.67 14.22 -0.92
N ALA A 201 -16.20 13.98 -2.14
CA ALA A 201 -15.67 12.68 -2.55
C ALA A 201 -14.41 12.30 -1.76
N ALA A 202 -13.49 13.25 -1.56
CA ALA A 202 -12.28 13.03 -0.75
C ALA A 202 -12.62 12.71 0.72
N ILE A 203 -13.57 13.45 1.31
CA ILE A 203 -14.07 13.18 2.68
C ILE A 203 -14.70 11.79 2.75
N THR A 204 -15.53 11.43 1.79
CA THR A 204 -16.21 10.13 1.75
C THR A 204 -15.21 8.98 1.65
N LEU A 205 -14.20 9.10 0.78
CA LEU A 205 -13.14 8.11 0.64
C LEU A 205 -12.29 7.99 1.90
N LEU A 206 -11.98 9.11 2.56
CA LEU A 206 -11.25 9.12 3.82
C LEU A 206 -12.03 8.40 4.92
N VAL A 207 -13.32 8.69 5.07
CA VAL A 207 -14.20 8.02 6.03
C VAL A 207 -14.25 6.51 5.75
N LEU A 208 -14.45 6.10 4.49
CA LEU A 208 -14.44 4.69 4.11
C LEU A 208 -13.10 4.01 4.40
N TRP A 209 -11.98 4.68 4.13
CA TRP A 209 -10.64 4.15 4.41
C TRP A 209 -10.39 3.99 5.92
N ILE A 210 -10.79 4.96 6.73
CA ILE A 210 -10.73 4.89 8.20
C ILE A 210 -11.61 3.74 8.70
N TYR A 211 -12.85 3.63 8.22
CA TYR A 211 -13.75 2.54 8.61
C TYR A 211 -13.16 1.16 8.27
N ARG A 212 -12.64 0.97 7.05
CA ARG A 212 -12.02 -0.32 6.65
C ARG A 212 -10.75 -0.63 7.44
N THR A 213 -9.96 0.39 7.80
CA THR A 213 -8.74 0.23 8.58
C THR A 213 -9.05 -0.13 10.03
N LEU A 214 -10.00 0.57 10.64
CA LEU A 214 -10.45 0.28 12.00
C LEU A 214 -11.14 -1.09 12.09
N ASP A 215 -11.88 -1.51 11.07
CA ASP A 215 -12.51 -2.83 11.04
C ASP A 215 -11.48 -3.98 10.94
N ARG A 216 -10.45 -3.79 10.11
CA ARG A 216 -9.27 -4.69 10.06
C ARG A 216 -8.52 -4.75 11.39
N GLN A 217 -8.37 -3.63 12.09
CA GLN A 217 -7.70 -3.59 13.39
C GLN A 217 -8.57 -4.18 14.50
N ARG A 218 -9.88 -3.95 14.50
CA ARG A 218 -10.83 -4.52 15.47
C ARG A 218 -10.90 -6.05 15.36
N THR A 219 -10.85 -6.60 14.16
CA THR A 219 -10.83 -8.05 13.95
C THR A 219 -9.50 -8.69 14.38
N ALA A 220 -8.37 -8.00 14.25
CA ALA A 220 -7.06 -8.48 14.73
C ALA A 220 -6.90 -8.36 16.26
N LEU A 221 -7.24 -7.20 16.84
CA LEU A 221 -7.22 -6.96 18.29
C LEU A 221 -8.26 -7.81 19.02
N GLY A 222 -9.43 -8.04 18.42
CA GLY A 222 -10.48 -8.90 18.96
C GLY A 222 -10.06 -10.36 19.11
N LYS A 223 -9.13 -10.85 18.26
CA LYS A 223 -8.57 -12.21 18.38
C LYS A 223 -7.58 -12.32 19.54
N LEU A 224 -6.64 -11.37 19.65
CA LEU A 224 -5.66 -11.35 20.73
C LEU A 224 -6.30 -11.11 22.10
N THR A 225 -7.20 -10.14 22.19
CA THR A 225 -7.96 -9.88 23.42
C THR A 225 -8.91 -11.03 23.77
N GLY A 226 -9.48 -11.70 22.76
CA GLY A 226 -10.28 -12.91 22.94
C GLY A 226 -9.47 -14.07 23.53
N GLU A 227 -8.25 -14.32 23.04
CA GLU A 227 -7.39 -15.39 23.57
C GLU A 227 -6.91 -15.13 24.99
N VAL A 228 -6.57 -13.87 25.34
CA VAL A 228 -6.21 -13.49 26.71
C VAL A 228 -7.41 -13.66 27.64
N SER A 229 -8.57 -13.14 27.25
CA SER A 229 -9.83 -13.31 28.00
C SER A 229 -10.17 -14.79 28.21
N LYS A 230 -9.89 -15.66 27.22
CA LYS A 230 -10.09 -17.11 27.32
C LYS A 230 -9.29 -17.77 28.42
N ARG A 231 -8.02 -17.43 28.53
CA ARG A 231 -7.16 -17.98 29.59
C ARG A 231 -7.62 -17.51 30.96
N GLU A 232 -7.92 -16.23 31.11
CA GLU A 232 -8.39 -15.65 32.36
C GLU A 232 -9.70 -16.30 32.85
N ALA A 233 -10.66 -16.57 31.96
CA ALA A 233 -11.92 -17.21 32.34
C ALA A 233 -11.76 -18.70 32.71
N ILE A 234 -10.87 -19.43 32.02
CA ILE A 234 -10.56 -20.82 32.36
C ILE A 234 -9.88 -20.90 33.74
N GLU A 235 -8.99 -19.97 34.04
CA GLU A 235 -8.32 -19.86 35.34
C GLU A 235 -9.32 -19.48 36.44
N ALA A 236 -10.16 -18.46 36.22
CA ALA A 236 -11.19 -18.06 37.16
C ALA A 236 -12.22 -19.19 37.43
N SER A 237 -12.67 -19.89 36.38
CA SER A 237 -13.53 -21.08 36.53
C SER A 237 -12.87 -22.17 37.38
N ARG A 238 -11.58 -22.40 37.19
CA ARG A 238 -10.83 -23.40 37.97
C ARG A 238 -10.75 -23.01 39.45
N ALA A 239 -10.48 -21.74 39.75
CA ALA A 239 -10.43 -21.25 41.13
C ALA A 239 -11.77 -21.48 41.87
N TRP A 240 -12.90 -21.23 41.20
CA TRP A 240 -14.22 -21.54 41.77
C TRP A 240 -14.47 -23.04 41.98
N ALA A 241 -14.01 -23.89 41.06
CA ALA A 241 -14.12 -25.34 41.20
C ALA A 241 -13.24 -25.88 42.34
N GLU A 242 -12.06 -25.29 42.56
CA GLU A 242 -11.19 -25.60 43.71
C GLU A 242 -11.84 -25.17 45.02
N LEU A 243 -12.44 -23.98 45.07
CA LEU A 243 -13.18 -23.51 46.25
C LEU A 243 -14.37 -24.43 46.57
N ALA A 244 -15.08 -24.91 45.54
CA ALA A 244 -16.14 -25.89 45.72
C ALA A 244 -15.66 -27.20 46.35
N GLN A 245 -14.47 -27.66 45.95
CA GLN A 245 -13.85 -28.86 46.52
C GLN A 245 -13.53 -28.67 48.01
N ILE A 246 -13.04 -27.48 48.40
CA ILE A 246 -12.76 -27.15 49.81
C ILE A 246 -14.05 -27.18 50.64
N HIS A 247 -15.12 -26.54 50.16
CA HIS A 247 -16.43 -26.58 50.85
C HIS A 247 -16.98 -28.00 50.96
N ALA A 248 -16.83 -28.82 49.90
CA ALA A 248 -17.25 -30.22 49.93
C ALA A 248 -16.46 -31.03 50.98
N THR A 249 -15.15 -30.81 51.12
CA THR A 249 -14.35 -31.50 52.16
C THR A 249 -14.73 -31.10 53.58
N ASN A 250 -15.29 -29.90 53.76
CA ASN A 250 -15.79 -29.42 55.04
C ASN A 250 -17.23 -29.87 55.34
N GLY A 251 -17.89 -30.59 54.41
CA GLY A 251 -19.30 -30.97 54.52
C GLY A 251 -20.28 -29.83 54.22
N GLU A 252 -19.79 -28.71 53.69
CA GLU A 252 -20.58 -27.51 53.33
C GLU A 252 -21.15 -27.67 51.92
N TRP A 253 -22.05 -28.65 51.75
CA TRP A 253 -22.58 -29.05 50.43
C TRP A 253 -23.27 -27.91 49.68
N ARG A 254 -23.96 -27.03 50.41
CA ARG A 254 -24.67 -25.87 49.85
C ARG A 254 -23.72 -24.91 49.14
N ASP A 255 -22.62 -24.54 49.81
CA ASP A 255 -21.63 -23.62 49.26
C ASP A 255 -20.81 -24.30 48.16
N ALA A 256 -20.54 -25.60 48.30
CA ALA A 256 -19.88 -26.38 47.26
C ALA A 256 -20.67 -26.37 45.93
N VAL A 257 -21.98 -26.57 45.97
CA VAL A 257 -22.86 -26.50 44.78
C VAL A 257 -22.90 -25.09 44.19
N HIS A 258 -22.96 -24.05 45.04
CA HIS A 258 -22.93 -22.66 44.59
C HIS A 258 -21.63 -22.30 43.86
N CYS A 259 -20.48 -22.70 44.42
CA CYS A 259 -19.18 -22.48 43.79
C CYS A 259 -19.06 -23.23 42.45
N LEU A 260 -19.58 -24.47 42.34
CA LEU A 260 -19.61 -25.20 41.07
C LEU A 260 -20.50 -24.54 40.01
N TYR A 261 -21.64 -23.99 40.42
CA TYR A 261 -22.50 -23.25 39.50
C TYR A 261 -21.78 -22.02 38.94
N TRP A 262 -21.14 -21.21 39.79
CA TRP A 262 -20.37 -20.05 39.34
C TRP A 262 -19.15 -20.41 38.51
N ALA A 263 -18.48 -21.54 38.82
CA ALA A 263 -17.41 -22.07 37.98
C ALA A 263 -17.89 -22.31 36.54
N THR A 264 -19.12 -22.81 36.36
CA THR A 264 -19.75 -23.00 35.05
C THR A 264 -20.11 -21.66 34.38
N ILE A 265 -20.71 -20.72 35.12
CA ILE A 265 -21.10 -19.42 34.57
C ILE A 265 -19.89 -18.65 34.05
N VAL A 266 -18.84 -18.52 34.85
CA VAL A 266 -17.60 -17.80 34.46
C VAL A 266 -16.95 -18.43 33.22
N LEU A 267 -17.01 -19.76 33.10
CA LEU A 267 -16.50 -20.47 31.93
C LEU A 267 -17.29 -20.16 30.64
N LEU A 268 -18.60 -19.93 30.76
CA LEU A 268 -19.48 -19.69 29.61
C LEU A 268 -19.63 -18.22 29.23
N GLU A 269 -19.34 -17.27 30.13
CA GLU A 269 -19.35 -15.82 29.86
C GLU A 269 -18.28 -15.40 28.83
N GLU A 270 -17.12 -16.06 28.83
CA GLU A 270 -16.00 -15.68 27.98
C GLU A 270 -16.19 -16.04 26.50
N ARG A 271 -16.90 -17.12 26.21
CA ARG A 271 -17.09 -17.61 24.83
C ARG A 271 -18.08 -16.79 23.99
N ARG A 272 -18.52 -15.64 24.49
CA ARG A 272 -19.61 -14.81 23.94
C ARG A 272 -20.94 -15.56 23.78
N THR A 273 -21.05 -16.80 24.26
CA THR A 273 -22.31 -17.54 24.41
C THR A 273 -23.21 -16.89 25.45
N LEU A 274 -22.62 -16.25 26.47
CA LEU A 274 -23.32 -15.43 27.46
C LEU A 274 -22.63 -14.08 27.57
N ARG A 275 -23.37 -12.98 27.35
CA ARG A 275 -22.83 -11.64 27.57
C ARG A 275 -22.77 -11.38 29.08
N ARG A 276 -21.59 -11.04 29.62
CA ARG A 276 -21.39 -10.71 31.05
C ARG A 276 -22.42 -9.69 31.53
N SER A 277 -23.15 -10.01 32.59
CA SER A 277 -24.24 -9.18 33.12
C SER A 277 -24.48 -9.50 34.59
N ASP A 278 -24.25 -8.51 35.46
CA ASP A 278 -24.35 -8.70 36.92
C ASP A 278 -25.79 -8.85 37.44
N THR A 279 -26.80 -8.58 36.59
CA THR A 279 -28.23 -8.61 36.96
C THR A 279 -28.98 -9.83 36.45
N ARG A 280 -28.32 -10.76 35.76
CA ARG A 280 -29.01 -11.86 35.05
C ARG A 280 -29.43 -12.97 36.02
N THR A 281 -30.65 -13.46 35.87
CA THR A 281 -31.14 -14.61 36.63
C THR A 281 -30.63 -15.94 36.05
N PRO A 282 -30.51 -17.01 36.85
CA PRO A 282 -30.09 -18.33 36.36
C PRO A 282 -30.93 -18.85 35.19
N ARG A 283 -32.25 -18.60 35.16
CA ARG A 283 -33.11 -19.03 34.05
C ARG A 283 -32.89 -18.24 32.77
N GLU A 284 -32.56 -16.95 32.87
CA GLU A 284 -32.22 -16.12 31.71
C GLU A 284 -30.90 -16.58 31.06
N VAL A 285 -29.96 -17.12 31.84
CA VAL A 285 -28.74 -17.76 31.30
C VAL A 285 -29.11 -18.92 30.36
N LEU A 286 -30.06 -19.77 30.75
CA LEU A 286 -30.52 -20.89 29.91
C LEU A 286 -31.17 -20.42 28.62
N GLN A 287 -31.92 -19.32 28.64
CA GLN A 287 -32.59 -18.76 27.46
C GLN A 287 -31.61 -18.29 26.38
N LEU A 288 -30.38 -17.94 26.75
CA LEU A 288 -29.36 -17.50 25.80
C LEU A 288 -28.62 -18.64 25.10
N LEU A 289 -28.68 -19.85 25.67
CA LEU A 289 -27.97 -21.04 25.16
C LEU A 289 -28.80 -21.87 24.15
N VAL A 290 -29.87 -21.31 23.59
CA VAL A 290 -30.77 -21.99 22.65
C VAL A 290 -30.04 -22.54 21.41
N VAL A 291 -28.88 -21.97 21.06
CA VAL A 291 -28.08 -22.36 19.89
C VAL A 291 -27.13 -23.54 20.17
N SER A 292 -26.95 -23.96 21.43
CA SER A 292 -26.00 -25.03 21.81
C SER A 292 -26.65 -26.10 22.70
N PRO A 293 -27.38 -27.07 22.12
CA PRO A 293 -28.10 -28.11 22.88
C PRO A 293 -27.20 -28.90 23.82
N GLN A 294 -25.96 -29.19 23.41
CA GLN A 294 -25.00 -29.96 24.22
C GLN A 294 -24.58 -29.24 25.51
N LEU A 295 -24.66 -27.91 25.56
CA LEU A 295 -24.35 -27.10 26.74
C LEU A 295 -25.59 -26.83 27.60
N ARG A 296 -26.76 -26.81 26.97
CA ARG A 296 -28.02 -26.45 27.62
C ARG A 296 -28.48 -27.49 28.63
N GLU A 297 -28.43 -28.79 28.31
CA GLU A 297 -28.93 -29.84 29.22
C GLU A 297 -28.14 -29.93 30.53
N PRO A 298 -26.79 -30.02 30.53
CA PRO A 298 -26.04 -30.09 31.79
C PRO A 298 -26.20 -28.81 32.63
N LEU A 299 -26.26 -27.64 31.98
CA LEU A 299 -26.49 -26.39 32.70
C LEU A 299 -27.91 -26.29 33.25
N ALA A 300 -28.93 -26.79 32.54
CA ALA A 300 -30.31 -26.79 33.02
C ALA A 300 -30.46 -27.62 34.30
N ALA A 301 -29.88 -28.83 34.32
CA ALA A 301 -29.85 -29.67 35.51
C ALA A 301 -29.16 -28.96 36.70
N GLN A 302 -27.99 -28.36 36.45
CA GLN A 302 -27.24 -27.61 37.46
C GLN A 302 -28.00 -26.37 37.96
N THR A 303 -28.70 -25.66 37.08
CA THR A 303 -29.51 -24.48 37.40
C THR A 303 -30.69 -24.85 38.32
N VAL A 304 -31.40 -25.95 38.01
CA VAL A 304 -32.52 -26.42 38.85
C VAL A 304 -32.04 -26.80 40.25
N ALA A 305 -30.92 -27.54 40.35
CA ALA A 305 -30.32 -27.90 41.63
C ALA A 305 -29.89 -26.64 42.41
N PHE A 306 -29.23 -25.69 41.72
CA PHE A 306 -28.80 -24.42 42.30
C PHE A 306 -29.98 -23.61 42.83
N GLU A 307 -31.06 -23.43 42.06
CA GLU A 307 -32.23 -22.67 42.50
C GLU A 307 -32.91 -23.30 43.71
N ARG A 308 -33.07 -24.63 43.70
CA ARG A 308 -33.68 -25.38 44.80
C ARG A 308 -32.87 -25.26 46.09
N ILE A 309 -31.55 -25.43 45.99
CA ILE A 309 -30.66 -25.40 47.15
C ILE A 309 -30.48 -23.95 47.61
N TRP A 310 -30.03 -23.05 46.73
CA TRP A 310 -29.64 -21.70 47.11
C TRP A 310 -30.83 -20.79 47.41
N TYR A 311 -31.81 -20.69 46.51
CA TYR A 311 -32.98 -19.83 46.73
C TYR A 311 -34.10 -20.53 47.48
N GLY A 312 -34.29 -21.83 47.26
CA GLY A 312 -35.31 -22.63 47.93
C GLY A 312 -34.93 -23.09 49.35
N PHE A 313 -33.71 -22.80 49.81
CA PHE A 313 -33.19 -23.23 51.12
C PHE A 313 -33.29 -24.73 51.38
N ALA A 314 -33.36 -25.56 50.33
CA ALA A 314 -33.37 -27.01 50.50
C ALA A 314 -32.03 -27.49 51.08
N GLN A 315 -32.09 -28.55 51.89
CA GLN A 315 -30.89 -29.17 52.45
C GLN A 315 -30.09 -29.82 51.32
N ALA A 316 -28.84 -29.39 51.15
CA ALA A 316 -27.92 -29.95 50.15
C ALA A 316 -27.26 -31.21 50.69
N THR A 317 -27.12 -32.21 49.82
CA THR A 317 -26.45 -33.48 50.14
C THR A 317 -25.17 -33.66 49.32
N GLN A 318 -24.40 -34.70 49.66
CA GLN A 318 -23.24 -35.11 48.86
C GLN A 318 -23.62 -35.49 47.42
N GLU A 319 -24.78 -36.11 47.22
CA GLU A 319 -25.27 -36.51 45.89
C GLU A 319 -25.55 -35.28 45.00
N ASP A 320 -26.05 -34.19 45.59
CA ASP A 320 -26.25 -32.92 44.88
C ASP A 320 -24.91 -32.34 44.40
N TYR A 321 -23.87 -32.42 45.24
CA TYR A 321 -22.52 -31.98 44.89
C TYR A 321 -21.92 -32.82 43.76
N GLU A 322 -22.01 -34.16 43.83
CA GLU A 322 -21.50 -35.07 42.80
C GLU A 322 -22.20 -34.83 41.45
N SER A 323 -23.52 -34.62 41.47
CA SER A 323 -24.31 -34.28 40.29
C SER A 323 -23.92 -32.92 39.69
N ALA A 324 -23.69 -31.91 40.53
CA ALA A 324 -23.22 -30.60 40.11
C ALA A 324 -21.80 -30.66 39.53
N GLN A 325 -20.93 -31.49 40.10
CA GLN A 325 -19.56 -31.68 39.64
C GLN A 325 -19.53 -32.38 38.28
N GLN A 326 -20.38 -33.38 38.08
CA GLN A 326 -20.52 -34.07 36.79
C GLN A 326 -21.02 -33.11 35.71
N SER A 327 -22.02 -32.29 36.01
CA SER A 327 -22.54 -31.28 35.09
C SER A 327 -21.46 -30.27 34.68
N TYR A 328 -20.67 -29.77 35.65
CA TYR A 328 -19.53 -28.89 35.37
C TYR A 328 -18.48 -29.56 34.47
N ARG A 329 -18.14 -30.83 34.71
CA ARG A 329 -17.18 -31.58 33.88
C ARG A 329 -17.69 -31.76 32.45
N SER A 330 -18.97 -32.06 32.26
CA SER A 330 -19.59 -32.16 30.94
C SER A 330 -19.54 -30.82 30.19
N VAL A 331 -19.93 -29.71 30.83
CA VAL A 331 -19.84 -28.37 30.24
C VAL A 331 -18.40 -28.01 29.89
N LYS A 332 -17.46 -28.27 30.80
CA LYS A 332 -16.03 -28.04 30.58
C LYS A 332 -15.48 -28.87 29.43
N GLY A 333 -15.88 -30.13 29.30
CA GLY A 333 -15.47 -31.01 28.20
C GLY A 333 -15.96 -30.51 26.84
N VAL A 334 -17.24 -30.16 26.73
CA VAL A 334 -17.82 -29.59 25.49
C VAL A 334 -17.18 -28.24 25.16
N ALA A 335 -16.97 -27.39 26.16
CA ALA A 335 -16.25 -26.14 25.98
C ALA A 335 -14.83 -26.42 25.46
N MET A 336 -14.03 -27.24 26.13
CA MET A 336 -12.64 -27.47 25.72
C MET A 336 -12.51 -28.23 24.39
N GLY A 337 -13.44 -29.14 24.07
CA GLY A 337 -13.42 -29.98 22.86
C GLY A 337 -13.83 -29.27 21.57
N ALA A 338 -14.69 -28.24 21.63
CA ALA A 338 -15.07 -27.44 20.46
C ALA A 338 -13.98 -26.45 19.98
N ALA A 339 -12.73 -26.65 20.39
CA ALA A 339 -11.57 -25.81 20.05
C ALA A 339 -10.55 -26.53 19.14
N ILE A 340 -10.93 -27.67 18.57
CA ILE A 340 -10.26 -28.36 17.46
C ILE A 340 -11.23 -28.30 16.28
#